data_AF-A0A351C7P4-F1
#
_entry.id   AF-A0A351C7P4-F1
#
_cell.length_a   1.000
_cell.length_b   1.000
_cell.length_c   1.000
_cell.angle_alpha   90.00
_cell.angle_beta   90.00
_cell.angle_gamma   90.00
#
_symmetry.space_group_name_H-M   'P 1'
#
loop_
_entity.id
_entity.type
_entity.pdbx_description
1 polymer ?
#
loop_
_entity_poly.entity_id
_entity_poly.type
_entity_poly.pdbx_seq_one_letter_code
_entity_poly.pdbx_strand_id
1 'polypeptide(L)'
;MSQFLDISVRNESLLDQLTGLISEIEVQRPWLMCISDGQMNGKPMDAMPSLLEMYAEMARREWEDHVPAVTSQRAEVRKSDDMSMVLNRLLAGRKLVVNRLSSLTESDWDASVGDQEQTKVYQYAFQMTKSDGDFLKAIAERMHESVITFRG
;
A
#
# COMPACT_ATOMS: atom_id res chain seq x y z
N MET A 1 -19.63 16.02 -27.15
CA MET A 1 -18.51 15.05 -27.13
C MET A 1 -17.59 15.34 -25.94
N SER A 2 -18.07 15.20 -24.69
CA SER A 2 -17.35 15.73 -23.50
C SER A 2 -17.47 14.91 -22.21
N GLN A 3 -17.90 13.64 -22.27
CA GLN A 3 -17.96 12.76 -21.08
C GLN A 3 -17.15 11.46 -21.24
N PHE A 4 -16.78 11.09 -22.46
CA PHE A 4 -16.03 9.86 -22.75
C PHE A 4 -14.50 10.00 -22.63
N LEU A 5 -13.99 11.23 -22.53
CA LEU A 5 -12.57 11.51 -22.26
C LEU A 5 -12.19 11.35 -20.77
N ASP A 6 -13.13 10.94 -19.91
CA ASP A 6 -13.07 11.19 -18.46
C ASP A 6 -12.86 9.90 -17.61
N ILE A 7 -13.34 8.74 -18.08
CA ILE A 7 -13.32 7.49 -17.29
C ILE A 7 -12.01 6.70 -17.47
N SER A 8 -11.57 6.47 -18.71
CA SER A 8 -10.31 5.75 -18.97
C SER A 8 -9.12 6.50 -18.36
N VAL A 9 -9.05 7.83 -18.53
CA VAL A 9 -8.01 8.68 -17.94
C VAL A 9 -8.00 8.60 -16.40
N ARG A 10 -9.18 8.64 -15.77
CA ARG A 10 -9.30 8.48 -14.31
C ARG A 10 -8.78 7.12 -13.85
N ASN A 11 -9.22 6.04 -14.51
CA ASN A 11 -8.85 4.68 -14.12
C ASN A 11 -7.35 4.43 -14.34
N GLU A 12 -6.78 4.92 -15.45
CA GLU A 12 -5.34 4.91 -15.72
C GLU A 12 -4.57 5.67 -14.65
N SER A 13 -5.00 6.89 -14.30
CA SER A 13 -4.35 7.68 -13.25
C SER A 13 -4.38 7.00 -11.87
N LEU A 14 -5.47 6.30 -11.54
CA LEU A 14 -5.55 5.49 -10.32
C LEU A 14 -4.58 4.31 -10.36
N LEU A 15 -4.52 3.59 -11.48
CA LEU A 15 -3.58 2.48 -11.66
C LEU A 15 -2.12 2.95 -11.57
N ASP A 16 -1.80 4.10 -12.16
CA ASP A 16 -0.48 4.71 -12.07
C ASP A 16 -0.09 5.04 -10.64
N GLN A 17 -1.01 5.62 -9.86
CA GLN A 17 -0.78 5.92 -8.43
C GLN A 17 -0.59 4.64 -7.59
N LEU A 18 -1.44 3.64 -7.80
CA LEU A 18 -1.33 2.35 -7.09
C LEU A 18 -0.05 1.61 -7.46
N THR A 19 0.39 1.71 -8.72
CA THR A 19 1.68 1.21 -9.19
C THR A 19 2.84 2.01 -8.62
N GLY A 20 2.66 3.33 -8.45
CA GLY A 20 3.65 4.22 -7.86
C GLY A 20 4.09 3.78 -6.47
N LEU A 21 3.20 3.21 -5.65
CA LEU A 21 3.58 2.62 -4.36
C LEU A 21 4.61 1.49 -4.51
N ILE A 22 4.46 0.62 -5.53
CA ILE A 22 5.43 -0.46 -5.79
C ILE A 22 6.81 0.15 -6.03
N SER A 23 6.88 1.14 -6.91
CA SER A 23 8.14 1.83 -7.24
C SER A 23 8.74 2.54 -6.02
N GLU A 24 7.93 3.24 -5.24
CA GLU A 24 8.36 3.96 -4.04
C GLU A 24 8.99 3.00 -3.02
N ILE A 25 8.33 1.87 -2.75
CA ILE A 25 8.85 0.86 -1.82
C ILE A 25 10.11 0.18 -2.35
N GLU A 26 10.19 -0.10 -3.65
CA GLU A 26 11.39 -0.68 -4.26
C GLU A 26 12.58 0.29 -4.22
N VAL A 27 12.35 1.59 -4.40
CA VAL A 27 13.39 2.64 -4.28
C VAL A 27 13.86 2.80 -2.83
N GLN A 28 12.95 2.78 -1.86
CA GLN A 28 13.31 2.91 -0.44
C GLN A 28 14.01 1.67 0.13
N ARG A 29 13.73 0.48 -0.42
CA ARG A 29 14.17 -0.81 0.11
C ARG A 29 15.67 -0.90 0.43
N PRO A 30 16.63 -0.53 -0.46
CA PRO A 30 18.05 -0.66 -0.15
C PRO A 30 18.45 0.11 1.11
N TRP A 31 17.90 1.30 1.27
CA TRP A 31 18.14 2.17 2.42
C TRP A 31 17.50 1.61 3.70
N LEU A 32 16.27 1.09 3.61
CA LEU A 32 15.60 0.44 4.75
C LEU A 32 16.40 -0.75 5.28
N MET A 33 17.06 -1.51 4.40
CA MET A 33 17.91 -2.65 4.79
C MET A 33 19.22 -2.24 5.48
N CYS A 34 19.61 -0.96 5.42
CA CYS A 34 20.80 -0.44 6.10
C CYS A 34 20.50 0.09 7.51
N ILE A 35 19.23 0.19 7.90
CA ILE A 35 18.82 0.64 9.23
C ILE A 35 18.98 -0.52 10.21
N SER A 36 19.57 -0.25 11.37
CA SER A 36 19.70 -1.26 12.41
C SER A 36 18.34 -1.69 12.97
N ASP A 37 18.21 -2.95 13.38
CA ASP A 37 16.96 -3.48 13.97
C ASP A 37 16.46 -2.62 15.16
N GLY A 38 17.38 -2.10 15.97
CA GLY A 38 17.04 -1.24 17.10
C GLY A 38 16.40 0.10 16.69
N GLN A 39 16.84 0.69 15.56
CA GLN A 39 16.21 1.88 14.99
C GLN A 39 14.90 1.53 14.27
N MET A 40 14.84 0.39 13.60
CA MET A 40 13.64 -0.05 12.88
C MET A 40 12.47 -0.34 13.83
N ASN A 41 12.76 -0.91 15.00
CA ASN A 41 11.81 -1.22 16.06
C ASN A 41 11.65 -0.09 17.08
N GLY A 42 12.50 0.93 17.02
CA GLY A 42 12.51 2.04 17.95
C GLY A 42 11.20 2.82 17.90
N LYS A 43 10.63 3.10 19.07
CA LYS A 43 9.45 3.94 19.24
C LYS A 43 9.84 5.22 19.97
N PRO A 44 9.49 6.41 19.47
CA PRO A 44 9.71 7.66 20.21
C PRO A 44 8.90 7.73 21.52
N MET A 45 7.73 7.09 21.54
CA MET A 45 6.87 6.90 22.72
C MET A 45 5.98 5.67 22.49
N ASP A 46 5.48 5.06 23.56
CA ASP A 46 4.71 3.80 23.50
C ASP A 46 3.47 3.87 22.58
N ALA A 47 2.85 5.05 22.49
CA ALA A 47 1.66 5.29 21.67
C ALA A 47 1.96 5.45 20.16
N MET A 48 3.23 5.64 19.78
CA MET A 48 3.63 5.84 18.40
C MET A 48 4.19 4.56 17.78
N PRO A 49 3.83 4.23 16.53
CA PRO A 49 4.36 3.05 15.88
C PRO A 49 5.85 3.22 15.54
N SER A 50 6.58 2.11 15.53
CA SER A 50 7.91 2.04 14.92
C SER A 50 7.83 2.02 13.39
N LEU A 51 8.96 2.21 12.69
CA LEU A 51 8.98 2.06 11.22
C LEU A 51 8.52 0.67 10.79
N LEU A 52 8.98 -0.38 11.48
CA LEU A 52 8.54 -1.75 11.21
C LEU A 52 7.03 -1.90 11.31
N GLU A 53 6.43 -1.38 12.40
CA GLU A 53 4.99 -1.48 12.63
C GLU A 53 4.19 -0.73 11.56
N MET A 54 4.70 0.39 11.05
CA MET A 54 4.04 1.15 9.99
C MET A 54 4.01 0.37 8.66
N TYR A 55 5.15 -0.16 8.21
CA TYR A 55 5.16 -1.00 6.99
C TYR A 55 4.41 -2.32 7.19
N ALA A 56 4.45 -2.91 8.39
CA ALA A 56 3.71 -4.11 8.72
C ALA A 56 2.19 -3.87 8.66
N GLU A 57 1.72 -2.72 9.14
CA GLU A 57 0.31 -2.34 9.03
C GLU A 57 -0.11 -2.10 7.58
N MET A 58 0.73 -1.46 6.76
CA MET A 58 0.47 -1.37 5.31
C MET A 58 0.35 -2.76 4.68
N ALA A 59 1.29 -3.66 4.98
CA ALA A 59 1.27 -5.03 4.45
C ALA A 59 0.05 -5.83 4.94
N ARG A 60 -0.39 -5.60 6.19
CA ARG A 60 -1.61 -6.20 6.74
C ARG A 60 -2.84 -5.73 5.98
N ARG A 61 -3.04 -4.41 5.84
CA ARG A 61 -4.16 -3.82 5.10
C ARG A 61 -4.23 -4.32 3.67
N GLU A 62 -3.08 -4.40 3.00
CA GLU A 62 -3.03 -4.92 1.64
C GLU A 62 -3.64 -6.32 1.53
N TRP A 63 -3.33 -7.22 2.48
CA TRP A 63 -3.74 -8.63 2.42
C TRP A 63 -5.07 -8.95 3.10
N GLU A 64 -5.45 -8.20 4.14
CA GLU A 64 -6.70 -8.41 4.87
C GLU A 64 -7.86 -7.63 4.26
N ASP A 65 -7.59 -6.47 3.67
CA ASP A 65 -8.62 -5.57 3.17
C ASP A 65 -8.61 -5.53 1.64
N HIS A 66 -7.49 -5.14 1.02
CA HIS A 66 -7.46 -4.77 -0.40
C HIS A 66 -7.46 -5.97 -1.36
N VAL A 67 -6.59 -6.96 -1.13
CA VAL A 67 -6.52 -8.17 -1.96
C VAL A 67 -7.87 -8.91 -1.96
N PRO A 68 -8.52 -9.19 -0.81
CA PRO A 68 -9.82 -9.85 -0.80
C PRO A 68 -10.91 -9.03 -1.48
N ALA A 69 -10.91 -7.71 -1.30
CA ALA A 69 -11.91 -6.83 -1.90
C ALA A 69 -11.88 -6.85 -3.43
N VAL A 70 -10.68 -6.92 -4.02
CA VAL A 70 -10.47 -6.78 -5.47
C VAL A 70 -10.38 -8.13 -6.19
N THR A 71 -9.87 -9.17 -5.50
CA THR A 71 -9.55 -10.48 -6.10
C THR A 71 -10.39 -11.64 -5.55
N SER A 72 -11.14 -11.43 -4.47
CA SER A 72 -11.79 -12.47 -3.67
C SER A 72 -10.83 -13.50 -3.04
N GLN A 73 -9.50 -13.33 -3.20
CA GLN A 73 -8.51 -14.19 -2.56
C GLN A 73 -8.33 -13.78 -1.10
N ARG A 74 -8.34 -14.78 -0.21
CA ARG A 74 -8.02 -14.60 1.21
C ARG A 74 -6.76 -15.37 1.54
N ALA A 75 -5.84 -14.71 2.24
CA ALA A 75 -4.62 -15.34 2.74
C ALA A 75 -4.50 -15.10 4.24
N GLU A 76 -3.98 -16.08 4.97
CA GLU A 76 -3.63 -15.87 6.37
C GLU A 76 -2.47 -14.89 6.50
N VAL A 77 -2.69 -13.86 7.32
CA VAL A 77 -1.68 -12.84 7.57
C VAL A 77 -0.85 -13.20 8.79
N ARG A 78 0.25 -13.91 8.53
CA ARG A 78 1.31 -14.07 9.54
C ARG A 78 2.04 -12.75 9.76
N LYS A 79 2.08 -12.31 11.02
CA LYS A 79 2.96 -11.24 11.47
C LYS A 79 4.42 -11.63 11.24
N SER A 80 5.25 -10.66 10.91
CA SER A 80 6.68 -10.83 10.72
C SER A 80 7.38 -9.62 11.29
N ASP A 81 8.44 -9.86 12.04
CA ASP A 81 9.29 -8.79 12.60
C ASP A 81 10.50 -8.50 11.68
N ASP A 82 10.54 -9.10 10.49
CA ASP A 82 11.59 -8.92 9.48
C ASP A 82 11.11 -7.94 8.41
N MET A 83 11.80 -6.80 8.29
CA MET A 83 11.43 -5.76 7.33
C MET A 83 11.45 -6.26 5.88
N SER A 84 12.42 -7.08 5.48
CA SER A 84 12.48 -7.62 4.12
C SER A 84 11.26 -8.49 3.81
N MET A 85 10.86 -9.33 4.76
CA MET A 85 9.63 -10.13 4.63
C MET A 85 8.37 -9.26 4.57
N VAL A 86 8.28 -8.23 5.42
CA VAL A 86 7.17 -7.26 5.41
C VAL A 86 7.06 -6.55 4.07
N LEU A 87 8.17 -6.02 3.53
CA LEU A 87 8.18 -5.34 2.24
C LEU A 87 7.85 -6.29 1.08
N ASN A 88 8.38 -7.51 1.09
CA ASN A 88 8.03 -8.52 0.08
C ASN A 88 6.55 -8.84 0.07
N ARG A 89 5.95 -8.94 1.27
CA ARG A 89 4.52 -9.17 1.42
C ARG A 89 3.70 -8.01 0.90
N LEU A 90 4.03 -6.77 1.28
CA LEU A 90 3.35 -5.57 0.80
C LEU A 90 3.39 -5.50 -0.73
N LEU A 91 4.58 -5.65 -1.32
CA LEU A 91 4.75 -5.62 -2.78
C LEU A 91 3.98 -6.74 -3.49
N ALA A 92 3.96 -7.95 -2.94
CA ALA A 92 3.23 -9.06 -3.52
C ALA A 92 1.71 -8.80 -3.53
N GLY A 93 1.16 -8.30 -2.41
CA GLY A 93 -0.26 -7.93 -2.33
C GLY A 93 -0.60 -6.81 -3.30
N ARG A 94 0.21 -5.76 -3.35
CA ARG A 94 -0.01 -4.64 -4.26
C ARG A 94 0.08 -5.03 -5.73
N LYS A 95 1.02 -5.90 -6.10
CA LYS A 95 1.12 -6.44 -7.46
C LYS A 95 -0.14 -7.22 -7.84
N LEU A 96 -0.73 -8.00 -6.93
CA LEU A 96 -2.00 -8.69 -7.18
C LEU A 96 -3.16 -7.71 -7.38
N VAL A 97 -3.27 -6.68 -6.54
CA VAL A 97 -4.29 -5.63 -6.67
C VAL A 97 -4.16 -4.93 -8.02
N VAL A 98 -2.98 -4.43 -8.36
CA VAL A 98 -2.74 -3.70 -9.62
C VAL A 98 -3.04 -4.59 -10.82
N ASN A 99 -2.52 -5.81 -10.84
CA ASN A 99 -2.77 -6.76 -11.94
C ASN A 99 -4.26 -7.06 -12.13
N ARG A 100 -5.02 -7.15 -11.03
CA ARG A 100 -6.46 -7.39 -11.10
C ARG A 100 -7.20 -6.16 -11.61
N LEU A 101 -6.90 -4.98 -11.09
CA LEU A 101 -7.54 -3.73 -11.51
C LEU A 101 -7.22 -3.40 -12.97
N SER A 102 -6.00 -3.68 -13.44
CA SER A 102 -5.60 -3.46 -14.84
C SER A 102 -6.31 -4.38 -15.83
N SER A 103 -6.90 -5.50 -15.37
CA SER A 103 -7.67 -6.41 -16.23
C SER A 103 -9.14 -6.04 -16.33
N LEU A 104 -9.61 -5.05 -15.56
CA LEU A 104 -11.02 -4.69 -15.48
C LEU A 104 -11.44 -3.85 -16.69
N THR A 105 -12.66 -4.12 -17.18
CA THR A 105 -13.32 -3.26 -18.17
C THR A 105 -13.86 -1.99 -17.51
N GLU A 106 -14.22 -0.98 -18.30
CA GLU A 106 -14.81 0.25 -17.77
C GLU A 106 -16.07 -0.01 -16.92
N SER A 107 -16.93 -0.95 -17.34
CA SER A 107 -18.12 -1.32 -16.56
C SER A 107 -17.79 -1.97 -15.22
N ASP A 108 -16.69 -2.71 -15.13
CA ASP A 108 -16.26 -3.33 -13.87
C ASP A 108 -15.78 -2.27 -12.87
N TRP A 109 -15.15 -1.18 -13.35
CA TRP A 109 -14.72 -0.07 -12.49
C TRP A 109 -15.89 0.67 -11.82
N ASP A 110 -17.07 0.63 -12.43
CA ASP A 110 -18.32 1.20 -11.91
C ASP A 110 -19.17 0.21 -11.12
N ALA A 111 -18.80 -1.07 -11.09
CA ALA A 111 -19.44 -2.09 -10.28
C ALA A 111 -19.07 -1.95 -8.79
N SER A 112 -19.88 -2.53 -7.92
CA SER A 112 -19.63 -2.56 -6.48
C SER A 112 -18.47 -3.52 -6.14
N VAL A 113 -17.68 -3.17 -5.12
CA VAL A 113 -16.56 -3.97 -4.63
C VAL A 113 -17.06 -5.06 -3.69
N GLY A 114 -16.77 -6.32 -4.02
CA GLY A 114 -17.20 -7.47 -3.22
C GLY A 114 -18.70 -7.43 -2.91
N ASP A 115 -19.06 -7.68 -1.64
CA ASP A 115 -20.45 -7.61 -1.16
C ASP A 115 -20.84 -6.19 -0.66
N GLN A 116 -19.96 -5.19 -0.80
CA GLN A 116 -20.25 -3.83 -0.34
C GLN A 116 -21.07 -3.10 -1.41
N GLU A 117 -22.40 -3.22 -1.32
CA GLU A 117 -23.34 -2.68 -2.31
C GLU A 117 -23.17 -1.17 -2.61
N GLN A 118 -22.54 -0.40 -1.71
CA GLN A 118 -22.45 1.06 -1.82
C GLN A 118 -21.12 1.61 -2.36
N THR A 119 -20.05 0.81 -2.41
CA THR A 119 -18.71 1.31 -2.80
C THR A 119 -18.32 0.78 -4.17
N LYS A 120 -18.17 1.67 -5.15
CA LYS A 120 -17.69 1.30 -6.49
C LYS A 120 -16.19 1.03 -6.51
N VAL A 121 -15.72 0.21 -7.45
CA VAL A 121 -14.29 -0.14 -7.59
C VAL A 121 -13.41 1.09 -7.72
N TYR A 122 -13.77 2.08 -8.55
CA TYR A 122 -12.96 3.30 -8.67
C TYR A 122 -12.90 4.12 -7.37
N GLN A 123 -13.98 4.14 -6.58
CA GLN A 123 -14.02 4.86 -5.30
C GLN A 123 -13.13 4.17 -4.28
N TYR A 124 -13.16 2.84 -4.27
CA TYR A 124 -12.30 2.04 -3.41
C TYR A 124 -10.82 2.21 -3.78
N ALA A 125 -10.47 2.14 -5.06
CA ALA A 125 -9.12 2.38 -5.55
C ALA A 125 -8.62 3.79 -5.17
N PHE A 126 -9.48 4.82 -5.27
CA PHE A 126 -9.14 6.17 -4.80
C PHE A 126 -8.92 6.24 -3.27
N GLN A 127 -9.71 5.51 -2.48
CA GLN A 127 -9.49 5.43 -1.04
C GLN A 127 -8.17 4.73 -0.70
N MET A 128 -7.78 3.72 -1.48
CA MET A 128 -6.47 3.08 -1.36
C MET A 128 -5.33 4.06 -1.62
N THR A 129 -5.35 4.82 -2.72
CA THR A 129 -4.27 5.78 -3.04
C THR A 129 -4.15 6.86 -1.96
N LYS A 130 -5.27 7.33 -1.41
CA LYS A 130 -5.27 8.25 -0.27
C LYS A 130 -4.61 7.62 0.96
N SER A 131 -5.00 6.40 1.31
CA SER A 131 -4.40 5.67 2.44
C SER A 131 -2.89 5.47 2.24
N ASP A 132 -2.44 5.14 1.03
CA ASP A 132 -1.02 4.99 0.72
C ASP A 132 -0.26 6.31 0.96
N GLY A 133 -0.82 7.43 0.50
CA GLY A 133 -0.24 8.76 0.74
C GLY A 133 -0.13 9.12 2.23
N ASP A 134 -1.17 8.82 3.01
CA ASP A 134 -1.17 9.05 4.46
C ASP A 134 -0.08 8.21 5.17
N PHE A 135 0.08 6.95 4.77
CA PHE A 135 1.16 6.10 5.29
C PHE A 135 2.55 6.59 4.89
N LEU A 136 2.77 6.90 3.61
CA LEU A 136 4.06 7.37 3.12
C LEU A 136 4.48 8.67 3.81
N LYS A 137 3.52 9.59 4.01
CA LYS A 137 3.76 10.81 4.78
C LYS A 137 4.17 10.49 6.22
N ALA A 138 3.40 9.64 6.92
CA ALA A 138 3.69 9.29 8.30
C ALA A 138 5.05 8.57 8.43
N ILE A 139 5.40 7.71 7.48
CA ILE A 139 6.70 7.02 7.41
C ILE A 139 7.82 8.05 7.22
N ALA A 140 7.66 9.02 6.30
CA ALA A 140 8.63 10.09 6.11
C ALA A 140 8.85 10.92 7.38
N GLU A 141 7.78 11.28 8.09
CA GLU A 141 7.86 11.94 9.40
C GLU A 141 8.61 11.07 10.42
N ARG A 142 8.35 9.76 10.44
CA ARG A 142 9.04 8.81 11.32
C ARG A 142 10.52 8.67 11.03
N MET A 143 10.89 8.63 9.76
CA MET A 143 12.28 8.59 9.33
C MET A 143 13.04 9.86 9.69
N HIS A 144 12.35 11.01 9.75
CA HIS A 144 12.92 12.28 10.17
C HIS A 144 13.11 12.39 11.68
N GLU A 145 12.13 11.93 12.48
CA GLU A 145 12.18 11.99 13.95
C GLU A 145 13.16 10.99 14.56
N SER A 146 13.26 9.82 13.96
CA SER A 146 14.26 8.83 14.32
C SER A 146 15.59 9.39 13.84
N VAL A 147 16.58 9.58 14.73
CA VAL A 147 17.96 9.91 14.30
C VAL A 147 18.54 8.66 13.62
N ILE A 148 18.06 8.37 12.41
CA ILE A 148 18.47 7.21 11.62
C ILE A 148 19.88 7.50 11.15
N THR A 149 20.81 6.77 11.74
CA THR A 149 22.21 6.79 11.38
C THR A 149 22.51 5.56 10.55
N PHE A 150 22.90 5.74 9.29
CA PHE A 150 23.45 4.65 8.48
C PHE A 150 24.80 4.29 9.07
N ARG A 151 24.95 3.07 9.59
CA ARG A 151 26.30 2.54 9.79
C ARG A 151 26.85 2.19 8.41
N GLY A 152 27.89 2.91 8.00
CA GLY A 152 28.74 2.54 6.88
C GLY A 152 29.55 1.29 7.18
#